data_AF-A0A964MLH3-F1
#
_entry.id   AF-A0A964MLH3-F1
#
_cell.length_a   1.000
_cell.length_b   1.000
_cell.length_c   1.000
_cell.angle_alpha   90.00
_cell.angle_beta   90.00
_cell.angle_gamma   90.00
#
_symmetry.space_group_name_H-M   'P 1'
#
loop_
_entity.id
_entity.type
_entity.pdbx_description
1 polymer ?
#
loop_
_entity_poly.entity_id
_entity_poly.type
_entity_poly.pdbx_seq_one_letter_code
_entity_poly.pdbx_strand_id
1 'polypeptide(L)'
;MQSFRVVVIGGGITGTSVLYHLALKGWTDIALIERTELTAGSSWHAAGGFHAINNDTVVAALQSYTISMYPKVAEESGVDIGLKLSGGIELACTPERLRWLKAEVAWHEMMGHEGVRLMDVDEIVDLVPIVNPEGLAGGLFDPDEGNLDPNGAVYAYAGAARGRGATIITHNRVLGMKRTRAGWELDTEQGPILAEHVVNAAGMWGRKVGNMVGMNHPVTPILHHYLVTEDVPEIMAIDWPMPAVTDLEGWTYLQREQNGAVLGVYESNPAHWHPEGAPWDFGAKLFPPDIDRIATELEIGFARFPALATAGIKRWVHGAFAITPDGNPLVGPVRGLPGYWAAAGVMAGYSQGAAVGLAIANWIVDGDPGDDVYAMDVARFGDWAANDDYLLATTYQFYARRFLTTYPHEQLPAGRPLHTTPAYADLKAAGAQFGATWGLEVPQFFAPLDFEHVPSLQRDNAFAHIAREVAAVRSDVGAYETGVYSRYQVSGPGAAAWLDNLLAGRIPAVGRMGLTPMLHPKGTLMGDLSVTRLAEDRFWVIGSYYLQEWHQRWFAEHLIDGVTIENFSDAWLGFAVSGPRSREVVAALTGQDMSTFRFMDARLVDDMLIARMSLAGE
;
A
#
# COMPACT_ATOMS: atom_id res chain seq x y z
N MET A 1 2.99 -38.12 0.59
CA MET A 1 3.03 -36.68 0.89
C MET A 1 3.06 -35.97 -0.43
N GLN A 2 2.08 -35.12 -0.74
CA GLN A 2 2.11 -34.34 -1.99
C GLN A 2 3.20 -33.27 -1.85
N SER A 3 3.83 -32.90 -2.97
CA SER A 3 4.90 -31.90 -2.99
C SER A 3 4.65 -30.96 -4.16
N PHE A 4 4.77 -29.67 -3.88
CA PHE A 4 4.63 -28.59 -4.86
C PHE A 4 5.83 -27.65 -4.72
N ARG A 5 6.14 -26.88 -5.75
CA ARG A 5 7.05 -25.76 -5.66
C ARG A 5 6.38 -24.59 -4.95
N VAL A 6 5.11 -24.32 -5.24
CA VAL A 6 4.35 -23.25 -4.58
C VAL A 6 3.00 -23.76 -4.11
N VAL A 7 2.65 -23.43 -2.86
CA VAL A 7 1.29 -23.56 -2.33
C VAL A 7 0.71 -22.19 -2.04
N VAL A 8 -0.40 -21.85 -2.67
CA VAL A 8 -1.20 -20.64 -2.42
C VAL A 8 -2.34 -20.99 -1.48
N ILE A 9 -2.45 -20.29 -0.35
CA ILE A 9 -3.50 -20.50 0.66
C ILE A 9 -4.61 -19.47 0.44
N GLY A 10 -5.79 -19.93 0.00
CA GLY A 10 -6.99 -19.10 -0.21
C GLY A 10 -7.47 -19.10 -1.66
N GLY A 11 -8.74 -19.44 -1.88
CA GLY A 11 -9.41 -19.57 -3.17
C GLY A 11 -10.24 -18.35 -3.60
N GLY A 12 -9.88 -17.15 -3.15
CA GLY A 12 -10.46 -15.89 -3.62
C GLY A 12 -9.72 -15.33 -4.84
N ILE A 13 -10.16 -14.16 -5.32
CA ILE A 13 -9.62 -13.50 -6.53
C ILE A 13 -8.10 -13.35 -6.50
N THR A 14 -7.53 -12.94 -5.36
CA THR A 14 -6.09 -12.79 -5.18
C THR A 14 -5.35 -14.13 -5.30
N GLY A 15 -5.83 -15.17 -4.63
CA GLY A 15 -5.16 -16.48 -4.63
C GLY A 15 -5.24 -17.18 -5.98
N THR A 16 -6.40 -17.14 -6.65
CA THR A 16 -6.53 -17.69 -8.01
C THR A 16 -5.71 -16.90 -9.02
N SER A 17 -5.59 -15.58 -8.84
CA SER A 17 -4.71 -14.73 -9.64
C SER A 17 -3.24 -15.11 -9.47
N VAL A 18 -2.73 -15.25 -8.24
CA VAL A 18 -1.35 -15.70 -7.99
C VAL A 18 -1.10 -17.06 -8.66
N LEU A 19 -2.01 -18.02 -8.47
CA LEU A 19 -1.90 -19.34 -9.08
C LEU A 19 -1.84 -19.26 -10.62
N TYR A 20 -2.71 -18.45 -11.23
CA TYR A 20 -2.72 -18.24 -12.67
C TYR A 20 -1.43 -17.63 -13.19
N HIS A 21 -0.89 -16.60 -12.56
CA HIS A 21 0.34 -15.94 -13.03
C HIS A 21 1.58 -16.85 -12.87
N LEU A 22 1.63 -17.68 -11.82
CA LEU A 22 2.65 -18.74 -11.71
C LEU A 22 2.52 -19.75 -12.85
N ALA A 23 1.28 -20.18 -13.17
CA ALA A 23 1.02 -21.08 -14.30
C ALA A 23 1.34 -20.44 -15.66
N LEU A 24 1.11 -19.14 -15.80
CA LEU A 24 1.43 -18.34 -16.99
C LEU A 24 2.94 -18.32 -17.26
N LYS A 25 3.76 -18.34 -16.20
CA LYS A 25 5.22 -18.53 -16.27
C LYS A 25 5.66 -19.98 -16.53
N GLY A 26 4.71 -20.89 -16.75
CA GLY A 26 4.97 -22.29 -17.10
C GLY A 26 5.22 -23.21 -15.92
N TRP A 27 5.00 -22.76 -14.68
CA TRP A 27 5.11 -23.63 -13.51
C TRP A 27 3.84 -24.48 -13.37
N THR A 28 4.02 -25.80 -13.24
CA THR A 28 2.92 -26.78 -13.18
C THR A 28 2.87 -27.53 -11.86
N ASP A 29 3.98 -27.58 -11.13
CA ASP A 29 4.11 -28.09 -9.78
C ASP A 29 3.63 -27.07 -8.74
N ILE A 30 2.45 -26.49 -8.95
CA ILE A 30 1.85 -25.46 -8.10
C ILE A 30 0.44 -25.85 -7.68
N ALA A 31 0.07 -25.50 -6.44
CA ALA A 31 -1.25 -25.79 -5.90
C ALA A 31 -1.87 -24.58 -5.20
N LEU A 32 -3.20 -24.48 -5.29
CA LEU A 32 -4.01 -23.64 -4.42
C LEU A 32 -4.79 -24.53 -3.44
N ILE A 33 -4.76 -24.16 -2.17
CA ILE A 33 -5.47 -24.83 -1.09
C ILE A 33 -6.55 -23.90 -0.55
N GLU A 34 -7.80 -24.34 -0.63
CA GLU A 34 -8.97 -23.61 -0.15
C GLU A 34 -9.68 -24.40 0.96
N ARG A 35 -10.01 -23.71 2.04
CA ARG A 35 -10.65 -24.26 3.24
C ARG A 35 -12.03 -24.85 2.93
N THR A 36 -12.79 -24.20 2.07
CA THR A 36 -14.17 -24.56 1.70
C THR A 36 -14.31 -24.64 0.19
N GLU A 37 -15.02 -23.69 -0.41
CA GLU A 37 -15.18 -23.53 -1.84
C GLU A 37 -14.41 -22.30 -2.30
N LEU A 38 -14.12 -22.23 -3.61
CA LEU A 38 -13.64 -20.97 -4.19
C LEU A 38 -14.64 -19.84 -3.89
N THR A 39 -14.15 -18.61 -3.87
CA THR A 39 -14.92 -17.37 -3.60
C THR A 39 -15.49 -17.19 -2.19
N ALA A 40 -15.52 -18.24 -1.35
CA ALA A 40 -16.23 -18.30 -0.06
C ALA A 40 -15.81 -17.29 1.03
N GLY A 41 -14.76 -16.50 0.79
CA GLY A 41 -14.37 -15.35 1.59
C GLY A 41 -15.15 -14.07 1.25
N SER A 42 -14.44 -13.00 0.86
CA SER A 42 -15.06 -11.73 0.48
C SER A 42 -15.43 -11.63 -1.00
N SER A 43 -14.79 -12.42 -1.86
CA SER A 43 -14.95 -12.33 -3.31
C SER A 43 -16.39 -12.56 -3.78
N TRP A 44 -17.12 -13.53 -3.21
CA TRP A 44 -18.46 -13.89 -3.69
C TRP A 44 -19.50 -12.76 -3.54
N HIS A 45 -19.31 -11.86 -2.57
CA HIS A 45 -20.26 -10.78 -2.25
C HIS A 45 -19.76 -9.39 -2.65
N ALA A 46 -18.63 -9.28 -3.34
CA ALA A 46 -18.19 -8.00 -3.88
C ALA A 46 -19.23 -7.43 -4.86
N ALA A 47 -19.25 -6.11 -5.03
CA ALA A 47 -20.11 -5.47 -6.04
C ALA A 47 -19.61 -5.76 -7.48
N GLY A 48 -18.33 -6.11 -7.65
CA GLY A 48 -17.75 -6.46 -8.95
C GLY A 48 -17.33 -5.27 -9.82
N GLY A 49 -17.52 -4.04 -9.34
CA GLY A 49 -16.98 -2.83 -9.96
C GLY A 49 -15.46 -2.74 -9.85
N PHE A 50 -14.82 -2.16 -10.87
CA PHE A 50 -13.39 -1.90 -10.90
C PHE A 50 -13.13 -0.51 -11.50
N HIS A 51 -12.11 0.16 -10.97
CA HIS A 51 -11.65 1.48 -11.38
C HIS A 51 -10.13 1.48 -11.59
N ALA A 52 -9.64 2.38 -12.44
CA ALA A 52 -8.21 2.53 -12.72
C ALA A 52 -7.56 3.61 -11.85
N ILE A 53 -8.35 4.59 -11.38
CA ILE A 53 -7.87 5.75 -10.63
C ILE A 53 -7.34 5.36 -9.25
N ASN A 54 -6.17 5.87 -8.88
CA ASN A 54 -5.61 5.74 -7.55
C ASN A 54 -4.70 6.94 -7.22
N ASN A 55 -4.67 7.35 -5.95
CA ASN A 55 -3.78 8.41 -5.47
C ASN A 55 -2.29 8.05 -5.63
N ASP A 56 -1.95 6.76 -5.66
CA ASP A 56 -0.61 6.28 -6.00
C ASP A 56 -0.58 5.88 -7.49
N THR A 57 0.18 6.64 -8.28
CA THR A 57 0.26 6.45 -9.74
C THR A 57 0.83 5.08 -10.14
N VAL A 58 1.70 4.50 -9.31
CA VAL A 58 2.25 3.16 -9.58
C VAL A 58 1.19 2.10 -9.33
N VAL A 59 0.38 2.28 -8.28
CA VAL A 59 -0.79 1.42 -8.03
C VAL A 59 -1.85 1.58 -9.12
N ALA A 60 -2.06 2.79 -9.66
CA ALA A 60 -2.99 3.05 -10.77
C ALA A 60 -2.58 2.29 -12.06
N ALA A 61 -1.29 2.29 -12.40
CA ALA A 61 -0.77 1.52 -13.54
C ALA A 61 -1.00 0.00 -13.36
N LEU A 62 -0.82 -0.50 -12.13
CA LEU A 62 -1.10 -1.89 -11.77
C LEU A 62 -2.61 -2.23 -11.80
N GLN A 63 -3.48 -1.28 -11.43
CA GLN A 63 -4.92 -1.47 -11.58
C GLN A 63 -5.33 -1.62 -13.04
N SER A 64 -4.70 -0.83 -13.91
CA SER A 64 -4.95 -0.87 -15.36
C SER A 64 -4.47 -2.17 -15.98
N TYR A 65 -3.35 -2.72 -15.49
CA TYR A 65 -2.95 -4.10 -15.81
C TYR A 65 -4.06 -5.10 -15.43
N THR A 66 -4.64 -4.97 -14.23
CA THR A 66 -5.71 -5.87 -13.77
C THR A 66 -6.93 -5.84 -14.67
N ILE A 67 -7.39 -4.65 -15.05
CA ILE A 67 -8.50 -4.47 -15.98
C ILE A 67 -8.20 -5.15 -17.32
N SER A 68 -6.99 -4.95 -17.85
CA SER A 68 -6.56 -5.55 -19.13
C SER A 68 -6.51 -7.09 -19.13
N MET A 69 -6.53 -7.72 -17.95
CA MET A 69 -6.46 -9.18 -17.82
C MET A 69 -7.84 -9.84 -17.90
N TYR A 70 -8.93 -9.12 -17.64
CA TYR A 70 -10.27 -9.71 -17.61
C TYR A 70 -10.71 -10.34 -18.95
N PRO A 71 -10.56 -9.66 -20.11
CA PRO A 71 -10.87 -10.29 -21.38
C PRO A 71 -10.01 -11.53 -21.66
N LYS A 72 -8.71 -11.46 -21.34
CA LYS A 72 -7.74 -12.53 -21.59
C LYS A 72 -8.06 -13.79 -20.79
N VAL A 73 -8.36 -13.64 -19.51
CA VAL A 73 -8.67 -14.78 -18.64
C VAL A 73 -10.04 -15.38 -18.95
N ALA A 74 -11.01 -14.56 -19.34
CA ALA A 74 -12.33 -15.03 -19.79
C ALA A 74 -12.20 -15.88 -21.06
N GLU A 75 -11.46 -15.38 -22.06
CA GLU A 75 -11.19 -16.11 -23.30
C GLU A 75 -10.47 -17.45 -23.03
N GLU A 76 -9.39 -17.41 -22.25
CA GLU A 76 -8.57 -18.59 -21.98
C GLU A 76 -9.31 -19.68 -21.20
N SER A 77 -10.12 -19.27 -20.21
CA SER A 77 -10.88 -20.20 -19.37
C SER A 77 -12.18 -20.67 -19.99
N GLY A 78 -12.71 -19.94 -20.99
CA GLY A 78 -14.05 -20.16 -21.54
C GLY A 78 -15.19 -19.82 -20.57
N VAL A 79 -14.91 -19.12 -19.47
CA VAL A 79 -15.91 -18.67 -18.49
C VAL A 79 -16.40 -17.28 -18.88
N ASP A 80 -17.72 -17.14 -19.04
CA ASP A 80 -18.34 -15.82 -19.15
C ASP A 80 -18.29 -15.15 -17.77
N ILE A 81 -17.53 -14.05 -17.69
CA ILE A 81 -17.36 -13.26 -16.47
C ILE A 81 -18.33 -12.07 -16.41
N GLY A 82 -19.26 -11.94 -17.36
CA GLY A 82 -20.22 -10.83 -17.39
C GLY A 82 -19.57 -9.46 -17.50
N LEU A 83 -18.39 -9.37 -18.12
CA LEU A 83 -17.59 -8.14 -18.22
C LEU A 83 -18.36 -7.06 -18.99
N LYS A 84 -18.48 -5.88 -18.37
CA LYS A 84 -19.06 -4.68 -18.95
C LYS A 84 -18.09 -3.52 -18.71
N LEU A 85 -17.54 -2.99 -19.79
CA LEU A 85 -16.77 -1.75 -19.79
C LEU A 85 -17.73 -0.61 -20.11
N SER A 86 -18.54 -0.23 -19.12
CA SER A 86 -19.50 0.88 -19.24
C SER A 86 -18.82 2.25 -19.14
N GLY A 87 -17.53 2.26 -18.79
CA GLY A 87 -16.84 3.41 -18.25
C GLY A 87 -17.26 3.72 -16.81
N GLY A 88 -16.54 4.67 -16.23
CA GLY A 88 -16.71 5.15 -14.86
C GLY A 88 -16.60 6.66 -14.81
N ILE A 89 -17.40 7.28 -13.95
CA ILE A 89 -17.46 8.72 -13.74
C ILE A 89 -17.10 9.01 -12.29
N GLU A 90 -16.01 9.74 -12.05
CA GLU A 90 -15.76 10.36 -10.74
C GLU A 90 -16.36 11.77 -10.73
N LEU A 91 -17.34 12.00 -9.85
CA LEU A 91 -18.01 13.30 -9.74
C LEU A 91 -17.11 14.32 -9.02
N ALA A 92 -17.22 15.57 -9.45
CA ALA A 92 -16.69 16.70 -8.70
C ALA A 92 -17.83 17.57 -8.17
N CYS A 93 -18.06 17.57 -6.85
CA CYS A 93 -19.03 18.47 -6.22
C CYS A 93 -18.42 19.82 -5.82
N THR A 94 -17.13 20.03 -6.04
CA THR A 94 -16.44 21.29 -5.73
C THR A 94 -15.47 21.69 -6.85
N PRO A 95 -15.19 23.00 -7.03
CA PRO A 95 -14.15 23.45 -7.94
C PRO A 95 -12.74 22.94 -7.59
N GLU A 96 -12.51 22.59 -6.31
CA GLU A 96 -11.25 22.01 -5.87
C GLU A 96 -11.11 20.56 -6.32
N ARG A 97 -12.16 19.75 -6.16
CA ARG A 97 -12.20 18.38 -6.68
C ARG A 97 -12.00 18.35 -8.20
N LEU A 98 -12.66 19.26 -8.94
CA LEU A 98 -12.49 19.33 -10.39
C LEU A 98 -11.04 19.66 -10.80
N ARG A 99 -10.33 20.50 -10.02
CA ARG A 99 -8.91 20.76 -10.25
C ARG A 99 -8.05 19.54 -9.98
N TRP A 100 -8.39 18.77 -8.96
CA TRP A 100 -7.72 17.50 -8.66
C TRP A 100 -7.89 16.50 -9.81
N LEU A 101 -9.14 16.30 -10.28
CA LEU A 101 -9.43 15.44 -11.44
C LEU A 101 -8.70 15.89 -12.72
N LYS A 102 -8.47 17.19 -12.91
CA LYS A 102 -7.67 17.67 -14.03
C LYS A 102 -6.21 17.17 -13.97
N ALA A 103 -5.63 17.05 -12.78
CA ALA A 103 -4.30 16.47 -12.62
C ALA A 103 -4.33 14.96 -12.91
N GLU A 104 -5.39 14.26 -12.50
CA GLU A 104 -5.57 12.83 -12.79
C GLU A 104 -5.62 12.54 -14.28
N VAL A 105 -6.31 13.35 -15.09
CA VAL A 105 -6.29 13.20 -16.56
C VAL A 105 -4.86 13.22 -17.10
N ALA A 106 -4.02 14.15 -16.64
CA ALA A 106 -2.62 14.25 -17.09
C ALA A 106 -1.78 13.03 -16.68
N TRP A 107 -2.06 12.44 -15.51
CA TRP A 107 -1.41 11.19 -15.09
C TRP A 107 -1.83 10.01 -15.96
N HIS A 108 -3.12 9.88 -16.26
CA HIS A 108 -3.64 8.80 -17.12
C HIS A 108 -3.08 8.91 -18.56
N GLU A 109 -2.99 10.13 -19.10
CA GLU A 109 -2.32 10.39 -20.39
C GLU A 109 -0.84 9.95 -20.36
N MET A 110 -0.11 10.24 -19.26
CA MET A 110 1.28 9.82 -19.10
C MET A 110 1.44 8.30 -18.99
N MET A 111 0.47 7.61 -18.39
CA MET A 111 0.42 6.15 -18.30
C MET A 111 -0.01 5.48 -19.61
N GLY A 112 -0.44 6.27 -20.61
CA GLY A 112 -0.89 5.78 -21.91
C GLY A 112 -2.33 5.27 -21.91
N HIS A 113 -3.16 5.70 -20.96
CA HIS A 113 -4.59 5.38 -20.95
C HIS A 113 -5.31 6.37 -21.87
N GLU A 114 -5.99 5.84 -22.88
CA GLU A 114 -6.68 6.64 -23.88
C GLU A 114 -8.13 6.89 -23.48
N GLY A 115 -8.65 8.08 -23.76
CA GLY A 115 -10.08 8.39 -23.58
C GLY A 115 -10.48 8.86 -22.18
N VAL A 116 -9.56 8.87 -21.22
CA VAL A 116 -9.76 9.53 -19.92
C VAL A 116 -9.89 11.04 -20.13
N ARG A 117 -10.97 11.65 -19.66
CA ARG A 117 -11.25 13.07 -19.93
C ARG A 117 -12.11 13.70 -18.85
N LEU A 118 -12.03 15.02 -18.74
CA LEU A 118 -13.01 15.79 -17.97
C LEU A 118 -14.37 15.77 -18.66
N MET A 119 -15.42 15.84 -17.84
CA MET A 119 -16.81 15.97 -18.23
C MET A 119 -17.42 17.24 -17.65
N ASP A 120 -18.30 17.89 -18.42
CA ASP A 120 -19.23 18.85 -17.85
C ASP A 120 -20.45 18.16 -17.23
N VAL A 121 -21.30 18.95 -16.56
CA VAL A 121 -22.47 18.43 -15.83
C VAL A 121 -23.55 17.91 -16.79
N ASP A 122 -23.72 18.52 -17.96
CA ASP A 122 -24.75 18.11 -18.92
C ASP A 122 -24.40 16.73 -19.50
N GLU A 123 -23.13 16.49 -19.84
CA GLU A 123 -22.64 15.19 -20.27
C GLU A 123 -22.85 14.09 -19.20
N ILE A 124 -22.69 14.43 -17.92
CA ILE A 124 -22.91 13.49 -16.80
C ILE A 124 -24.39 13.11 -16.70
N VAL A 125 -25.29 14.09 -16.81
CA VAL A 125 -26.74 13.86 -16.79
C VAL A 125 -27.19 13.02 -17.98
N ASP A 126 -26.63 13.29 -19.17
CA ASP A 126 -26.92 12.54 -20.39
C ASP A 126 -26.52 11.06 -20.25
N LEU A 127 -25.39 10.75 -19.60
CA LEU A 127 -24.94 9.36 -19.40
C LEU A 127 -25.60 8.67 -18.21
N VAL A 128 -25.95 9.41 -17.15
CA VAL A 128 -26.48 8.90 -15.88
C VAL A 128 -27.79 9.62 -15.56
N PRO A 129 -28.94 9.21 -16.16
CA PRO A 129 -30.20 9.97 -16.08
C PRO A 129 -30.81 10.03 -14.66
N ILE A 130 -30.31 9.22 -13.73
CA ILE A 130 -30.76 9.22 -12.32
C ILE A 130 -29.96 10.18 -11.43
N VAL A 131 -28.91 10.82 -11.95
CA VAL A 131 -28.09 11.77 -11.19
C VAL A 131 -28.82 13.11 -11.02
N ASN A 132 -28.79 13.65 -9.81
CA ASN A 132 -29.18 15.03 -9.55
C ASN A 132 -27.96 15.94 -9.84
N PRO A 133 -28.04 16.87 -10.80
CA PRO A 133 -26.93 17.75 -11.16
C PRO A 133 -26.68 18.88 -10.15
N GLU A 134 -27.57 19.10 -9.18
CA GLU A 134 -27.41 20.18 -8.21
C GLU A 134 -26.09 20.04 -7.42
N GLY A 135 -25.31 21.13 -7.40
CA GLY A 135 -24.02 21.19 -6.73
C GLY A 135 -22.86 20.51 -7.46
N LEU A 136 -23.07 19.94 -8.66
CA LEU A 136 -21.97 19.40 -9.46
C LEU A 136 -21.17 20.52 -10.15
N ALA A 137 -19.84 20.40 -10.11
CA ALA A 137 -18.91 21.24 -10.85
C ALA A 137 -18.47 20.59 -12.18
N GLY A 138 -18.66 19.27 -12.32
CA GLY A 138 -18.23 18.45 -13.46
C GLY A 138 -17.81 17.06 -12.98
N GLY A 139 -16.96 16.39 -13.75
CA GLY A 139 -16.41 15.09 -13.37
C GLY A 139 -15.27 14.65 -14.28
N LEU A 140 -14.84 13.41 -14.11
CA LEU A 140 -13.85 12.73 -14.96
C LEU A 140 -14.47 11.41 -15.42
N PHE A 141 -14.39 11.14 -16.72
CA PHE A 141 -14.77 9.88 -17.33
C PHE A 141 -13.54 9.05 -17.66
N ASP A 142 -13.57 7.77 -17.30
CA ASP A 142 -12.60 6.75 -17.72
C ASP A 142 -13.36 5.62 -18.45
N PRO A 143 -13.06 5.35 -19.73
CA PRO A 143 -13.72 4.30 -20.51
C PRO A 143 -13.33 2.87 -20.11
N ASP A 144 -12.20 2.68 -19.42
CA ASP A 144 -11.69 1.36 -19.06
C ASP A 144 -12.33 0.81 -17.78
N GLU A 145 -13.09 1.63 -17.06
CA GLU A 145 -13.82 1.20 -15.87
C GLU A 145 -15.11 0.46 -16.19
N GLY A 146 -15.61 -0.28 -15.20
CA GLY A 146 -16.83 -1.03 -15.35
C GLY A 146 -17.05 -2.06 -14.25
N ASN A 147 -17.76 -3.13 -14.61
CA ASN A 147 -18.08 -4.19 -13.67
C ASN A 147 -18.11 -5.58 -14.33
N LEU A 148 -18.03 -6.61 -13.49
CA LEU A 148 -18.07 -8.01 -13.89
C LEU A 148 -18.76 -8.86 -12.82
N ASP A 149 -19.03 -10.14 -13.11
CA ASP A 149 -19.45 -11.13 -12.11
C ASP A 149 -18.25 -11.52 -11.21
N PRO A 150 -18.29 -11.16 -9.92
CA PRO A 150 -17.22 -11.46 -8.98
C PRO A 150 -16.85 -12.95 -8.92
N ASN A 151 -17.86 -13.85 -9.01
CA ASN A 151 -17.62 -15.28 -8.94
C ASN A 151 -17.04 -15.79 -10.25
N GLY A 152 -17.64 -15.42 -11.38
CA GLY A 152 -17.15 -15.72 -12.72
C GLY A 152 -15.67 -15.40 -12.89
N ALA A 153 -15.21 -14.21 -12.47
CA ALA A 153 -13.79 -13.85 -12.57
C ALA A 153 -12.86 -14.78 -11.76
N VAL A 154 -13.23 -15.16 -10.54
CA VAL A 154 -12.43 -16.11 -9.74
C VAL A 154 -12.36 -17.48 -10.42
N TYR A 155 -13.50 -17.98 -10.92
CA TYR A 155 -13.55 -19.24 -11.65
C TYR A 155 -12.81 -19.17 -12.99
N ALA A 156 -12.78 -18.02 -13.66
CA ALA A 156 -11.99 -17.81 -14.87
C ALA A 156 -10.48 -17.96 -14.58
N TYR A 157 -9.96 -17.27 -13.56
CA TYR A 157 -8.57 -17.43 -13.14
C TYR A 157 -8.25 -18.88 -12.73
N ALA A 158 -9.11 -19.50 -11.92
CA ALA A 158 -8.94 -20.89 -11.50
C ALA A 158 -8.96 -21.87 -12.68
N GLY A 159 -9.87 -21.67 -13.64
CA GLY A 159 -10.01 -22.48 -14.84
C GLY A 159 -8.80 -22.36 -15.76
N ALA A 160 -8.36 -21.12 -16.03
CA ALA A 160 -7.17 -20.84 -16.82
C ALA A 160 -5.90 -21.43 -16.18
N ALA A 161 -5.74 -21.27 -14.86
CA ALA A 161 -4.62 -21.87 -14.11
C ALA A 161 -4.61 -23.41 -14.21
N ARG A 162 -5.79 -24.06 -14.04
CA ARG A 162 -5.92 -25.52 -14.22
C ARG A 162 -5.62 -25.95 -15.65
N GLY A 163 -6.09 -25.21 -16.65
CA GLY A 163 -5.80 -25.45 -18.07
C GLY A 163 -4.29 -25.45 -18.38
N ARG A 164 -3.52 -24.70 -17.59
CA ARG A 164 -2.05 -24.65 -17.65
C ARG A 164 -1.34 -25.68 -16.76
N GLY A 165 -2.06 -26.53 -16.03
CA GLY A 165 -1.52 -27.61 -15.22
C GLY A 165 -1.45 -27.34 -13.71
N ALA A 166 -1.99 -26.22 -13.22
CA ALA A 166 -2.05 -25.97 -11.78
C ALA A 166 -3.05 -26.88 -11.06
N THR A 167 -2.76 -27.22 -9.81
CA THR A 167 -3.65 -28.01 -8.93
C THR A 167 -4.50 -27.09 -8.05
N ILE A 168 -5.77 -27.42 -7.85
CA ILE A 168 -6.66 -26.69 -6.92
C ILE A 168 -7.34 -27.71 -6.00
N ILE A 169 -7.15 -27.55 -4.70
CA ILE A 169 -7.63 -28.46 -3.65
C ILE A 169 -8.59 -27.68 -2.75
N THR A 170 -9.89 -27.94 -2.90
CA THR A 170 -10.95 -27.37 -2.05
C THR A 170 -11.24 -28.28 -0.85
N HIS A 171 -12.01 -27.77 0.13
CA HIS A 171 -12.33 -28.46 1.39
C HIS A 171 -11.10 -28.98 2.13
N ASN A 172 -10.02 -28.23 2.11
CA ASN A 172 -8.77 -28.66 2.71
C ASN A 172 -8.13 -27.51 3.49
N ARG A 173 -8.57 -27.24 4.71
CA ARG A 173 -7.99 -26.15 5.50
C ARG A 173 -6.53 -26.45 5.84
N VAL A 174 -5.67 -25.43 5.72
CA VAL A 174 -4.34 -25.43 6.36
C VAL A 174 -4.53 -25.19 7.86
N LEU A 175 -4.05 -26.13 8.68
CA LEU A 175 -4.17 -26.14 10.14
C LEU A 175 -2.93 -25.57 10.82
N GLY A 176 -1.78 -25.70 10.18
CA GLY A 176 -0.49 -25.22 10.68
C GLY A 176 0.59 -25.38 9.62
N MET A 177 1.73 -24.72 9.85
CA MET A 177 2.87 -24.76 8.95
C MET A 177 4.16 -24.80 9.76
N LYS A 178 5.14 -25.55 9.27
CA LYS A 178 6.49 -25.53 9.85
C LYS A 178 7.54 -25.47 8.75
N ARG A 179 8.61 -24.74 9.05
CA ARG A 179 9.76 -24.66 8.16
C ARG A 179 10.55 -25.97 8.21
N THR A 180 10.95 -26.46 7.05
CA THR A 180 11.83 -27.62 6.87
C THR A 180 13.12 -27.18 6.19
N ARG A 181 14.09 -28.10 6.02
CA ARG A 181 15.31 -27.83 5.24
C ARG A 181 15.02 -27.56 3.76
N ALA A 182 13.94 -28.13 3.23
CA ALA A 182 13.57 -28.06 1.81
C ALA A 182 12.50 -27.00 1.50
N GLY A 183 12.06 -26.23 2.49
CA GLY A 183 10.96 -25.28 2.36
C GLY A 183 9.99 -25.39 3.54
N TRP A 184 8.79 -25.86 3.28
CA TRP A 184 7.65 -25.85 4.20
C TRP A 184 6.91 -27.18 4.19
N GLU A 185 6.42 -27.58 5.36
CA GLU A 185 5.42 -28.63 5.51
C GLU A 185 4.15 -27.99 6.07
N LEU A 186 3.05 -28.14 5.33
CA LEU A 186 1.73 -27.65 5.67
C LEU A 186 0.90 -28.82 6.18
N ASP A 187 0.43 -28.71 7.42
CA ASP A 187 -0.54 -29.64 7.98
C ASP A 187 -1.93 -29.24 7.49
N THR A 188 -2.62 -30.12 6.79
CA THR A 188 -3.96 -29.86 6.24
C THR A 188 -4.97 -30.93 6.67
N GLU A 189 -6.26 -30.64 6.54
CA GLU A 189 -7.35 -31.57 6.88
C GLU A 189 -7.31 -32.87 6.06
N GLN A 190 -6.73 -32.84 4.85
CA GLN A 190 -6.57 -34.00 3.96
C GLN A 190 -5.15 -34.60 4.01
N GLY A 191 -4.33 -34.20 4.99
CA GLY A 191 -2.98 -34.71 5.21
C GLY A 191 -1.86 -33.71 4.85
N PRO A 192 -0.60 -34.03 5.14
CA PRO A 192 0.50 -33.09 4.97
C PRO A 192 0.88 -32.85 3.50
N ILE A 193 1.26 -31.60 3.20
CA ILE A 193 1.74 -31.14 1.89
C ILE A 193 3.10 -30.46 2.05
N LEU A 194 4.06 -30.77 1.17
CA LEU A 194 5.34 -30.06 1.07
C LEU A 194 5.28 -28.94 0.04
N ALA A 195 5.93 -27.83 0.35
CA ALA A 195 6.10 -26.71 -0.57
C ALA A 195 7.47 -26.05 -0.44
N GLU A 196 8.09 -25.61 -1.54
CA GLU A 196 9.28 -24.73 -1.45
C GLU A 196 8.87 -23.31 -1.03
N HIS A 197 7.75 -22.83 -1.57
CA HIS A 197 7.15 -21.54 -1.27
C HIS A 197 5.69 -21.65 -0.81
N VAL A 198 5.28 -20.76 0.09
CA VAL A 198 3.91 -20.62 0.56
C VAL A 198 3.44 -19.18 0.41
N VAL A 199 2.32 -18.96 -0.26
CA VAL A 199 1.69 -17.63 -0.41
C VAL A 199 0.44 -17.55 0.44
N ASN A 200 0.41 -16.63 1.39
CA ASN A 200 -0.76 -16.31 2.20
C ASN A 200 -1.68 -15.35 1.45
N ALA A 201 -2.71 -15.89 0.79
CA ALA A 201 -3.77 -15.16 0.11
C ALA A 201 -5.15 -15.37 0.78
N ALA A 202 -5.14 -15.57 2.11
CA ALA A 202 -6.30 -16.06 2.85
C ALA A 202 -7.33 -14.97 3.23
N GLY A 203 -7.32 -13.80 2.57
CA GLY A 203 -8.29 -12.72 2.77
C GLY A 203 -8.47 -12.34 4.25
N MET A 204 -9.71 -12.43 4.76
CA MET A 204 -10.06 -12.14 6.16
C MET A 204 -9.40 -13.08 7.20
N TRP A 205 -8.80 -14.20 6.75
CA TRP A 205 -8.00 -15.09 7.58
C TRP A 205 -6.50 -14.85 7.43
N GLY A 206 -6.06 -13.87 6.63
CA GLY A 206 -4.65 -13.58 6.36
C GLY A 206 -3.82 -13.41 7.63
N ARG A 207 -4.35 -12.70 8.63
CA ARG A 207 -3.71 -12.55 9.95
C ARG A 207 -3.57 -13.88 10.69
N LYS A 208 -4.62 -14.72 10.71
CA LYS A 208 -4.59 -16.06 11.34
C LYS A 208 -3.61 -17.02 10.67
N VAL A 209 -3.53 -16.98 9.34
CA VAL A 209 -2.57 -17.78 8.57
C VAL A 209 -1.13 -17.31 8.80
N GLY A 210 -0.90 -16.00 8.95
CA GLY A 210 0.39 -15.46 9.39
C GLY A 210 0.82 -15.99 10.76
N ASN A 211 -0.11 -16.02 11.71
CA ASN A 211 0.18 -16.46 13.08
C ASN A 211 0.65 -17.93 13.14
N MET A 212 0.30 -18.78 12.15
CA MET A 212 0.80 -20.16 12.07
C MET A 212 2.32 -20.25 11.92
N VAL A 213 2.98 -19.19 11.45
CA VAL A 213 4.44 -19.09 11.28
C VAL A 213 5.06 -18.02 12.18
N GLY A 214 4.32 -17.55 13.19
CA GLY A 214 4.78 -16.52 14.12
C GLY A 214 4.73 -15.09 13.56
N MET A 215 4.07 -14.86 12.42
CA MET A 215 3.92 -13.52 11.83
C MET A 215 2.54 -12.93 12.10
N ASN A 216 2.52 -11.78 12.78
CA ASN A 216 1.31 -11.02 12.96
C ASN A 216 1.19 -9.98 11.84
N HIS A 217 0.41 -10.27 10.79
CA HIS A 217 0.23 -9.33 9.68
C HIS A 217 -0.69 -8.16 10.09
N PRO A 218 -0.38 -6.90 9.70
CA PRO A 218 -1.22 -5.73 9.97
C PRO A 218 -2.45 -5.69 9.04
N VAL A 219 -3.31 -6.70 9.17
CA VAL A 219 -4.51 -6.88 8.35
C VAL A 219 -5.68 -7.20 9.26
N THR A 220 -6.79 -6.50 9.11
CA THR A 220 -7.98 -6.68 9.95
C THR A 220 -9.25 -6.69 9.10
N PRO A 221 -10.28 -7.49 9.44
CA PRO A 221 -11.55 -7.41 8.73
C PRO A 221 -12.38 -6.21 9.17
N ILE A 222 -13.04 -5.57 8.21
CA ILE A 222 -13.94 -4.43 8.39
C ILE A 222 -15.25 -4.66 7.65
N LEU A 223 -16.35 -4.15 8.20
CA LEU A 223 -17.70 -4.28 7.63
C LEU A 223 -17.95 -3.24 6.55
N HIS A 224 -18.78 -3.60 5.56
CA HIS A 224 -19.18 -2.72 4.47
C HIS A 224 -20.56 -3.05 3.92
N HIS A 225 -21.26 -2.02 3.44
CA HIS A 225 -22.63 -2.07 2.97
C HIS A 225 -22.76 -1.65 1.51
N TYR A 226 -23.59 -2.39 0.78
CA TYR A 226 -24.28 -1.87 -0.39
C TYR A 226 -25.69 -2.44 -0.49
N LEU A 227 -26.54 -1.76 -1.25
CA LEU A 227 -27.87 -2.21 -1.60
C LEU A 227 -27.96 -2.45 -3.10
N VAL A 228 -28.87 -3.34 -3.49
CA VAL A 228 -29.29 -3.58 -4.87
C VAL A 228 -30.76 -3.22 -4.97
N THR A 229 -31.11 -2.37 -5.91
CA THR A 229 -32.49 -1.91 -6.10
C THR A 229 -33.29 -2.92 -6.93
N GLU A 230 -34.62 -2.77 -6.90
CA GLU A 230 -35.50 -3.25 -7.96
C GLU A 230 -35.32 -2.40 -9.24
N ASP A 231 -36.13 -2.66 -10.26
CA ASP A 231 -36.10 -1.94 -11.53
C ASP A 231 -36.37 -0.44 -11.33
N VAL A 232 -35.54 0.40 -11.96
CA VAL A 232 -35.61 1.87 -11.91
C VAL A 232 -36.04 2.37 -13.30
N PRO A 233 -37.20 3.04 -13.44
CA PRO A 233 -37.76 3.43 -14.74
C PRO A 233 -36.80 4.22 -15.63
N GLU A 234 -36.02 5.13 -15.05
CA GLU A 234 -35.05 5.97 -15.74
C GLU A 234 -33.89 5.14 -16.32
N ILE A 235 -33.45 4.09 -15.60
CA ILE A 235 -32.42 3.15 -16.07
C ILE A 235 -32.98 2.21 -17.14
N MET A 236 -34.27 1.85 -17.06
CA MET A 236 -34.95 1.05 -18.08
C MET A 236 -35.15 1.82 -19.39
N ALA A 237 -35.26 3.15 -19.32
CA ALA A 237 -35.52 4.00 -20.47
C ALA A 237 -34.31 4.17 -21.40
N ILE A 238 -33.11 3.83 -20.93
CA ILE A 238 -31.85 3.97 -21.69
C ILE A 238 -31.39 2.65 -22.30
N ASP A 239 -30.84 2.72 -23.51
CA ASP A 239 -30.34 1.58 -24.29
C ASP A 239 -28.80 1.46 -24.31
N TRP A 240 -28.09 2.40 -23.68
CA TRP A 240 -26.63 2.36 -23.48
C TRP A 240 -26.24 1.80 -22.11
N PRO A 241 -25.00 1.28 -21.95
CA PRO A 241 -24.49 0.90 -20.65
C PRO A 241 -24.22 2.15 -19.80
N MET A 242 -25.04 2.37 -18.76
CA MET A 242 -24.83 3.48 -17.82
C MET A 242 -23.47 3.29 -17.12
N PRO A 243 -22.57 4.29 -17.14
CA PRO A 243 -21.30 4.24 -16.44
C PRO A 243 -21.46 4.00 -14.94
N ALA A 244 -20.43 3.42 -14.32
CA ALA A 244 -20.32 3.46 -12.87
C ALA A 244 -20.10 4.92 -12.42
N VAL A 245 -20.53 5.27 -11.20
CA VAL A 245 -20.34 6.61 -10.66
C VAL A 245 -19.73 6.53 -9.28
N THR A 246 -18.64 7.24 -9.05
CA THR A 246 -18.05 7.45 -7.72
C THR A 246 -18.33 8.90 -7.31
N ASP A 247 -19.09 9.08 -6.23
CA ASP A 247 -19.34 10.38 -5.61
C ASP A 247 -18.67 10.43 -4.24
N LEU A 248 -17.46 10.97 -4.20
CA LEU A 248 -16.68 11.03 -2.97
C LEU A 248 -17.32 11.99 -1.96
N GLU A 249 -17.78 13.16 -2.40
CA GLU A 249 -18.50 14.09 -1.52
C GLU A 249 -19.88 13.56 -1.11
N GLY A 250 -20.47 12.67 -1.93
CA GLY A 250 -21.69 11.94 -1.64
C GLY A 250 -21.52 10.67 -0.81
N TRP A 251 -20.28 10.29 -0.48
CA TRP A 251 -19.92 9.06 0.22
C TRP A 251 -20.40 7.77 -0.47
N THR A 252 -20.63 7.79 -1.79
CA THR A 252 -21.28 6.69 -2.51
C THR A 252 -20.53 6.22 -3.75
N TYR A 253 -20.75 4.97 -4.10
CA TYR A 253 -20.48 4.46 -5.44
C TYR A 253 -21.74 3.79 -6.00
N LEU A 254 -21.91 3.92 -7.31
CA LEU A 254 -23.08 3.47 -8.06
C LEU A 254 -22.62 2.63 -9.25
N GLN A 255 -23.33 1.55 -9.54
CA GLN A 255 -23.19 0.81 -10.80
C GLN A 255 -24.54 0.28 -11.25
N ARG A 256 -24.73 0.16 -12.57
CA ARG A 256 -25.95 -0.43 -13.13
C ARG A 256 -26.01 -1.93 -12.81
N GLU A 257 -27.14 -2.38 -12.28
CA GLU A 257 -27.44 -3.80 -12.05
C GLU A 257 -28.74 -4.14 -12.76
N GLN A 258 -28.62 -4.72 -13.96
CA GLN A 258 -29.75 -5.01 -14.85
C GLN A 258 -30.57 -3.73 -15.14
N ASN A 259 -31.83 -3.68 -14.70
CA ASN A 259 -32.74 -2.54 -14.82
C ASN A 259 -32.71 -1.61 -13.60
N GLY A 260 -31.92 -1.94 -12.57
CA GLY A 260 -31.75 -1.15 -11.37
C GLY A 260 -30.29 -0.74 -11.16
N ALA A 261 -29.92 -0.49 -9.91
CA ALA A 261 -28.58 -0.08 -9.51
C ALA A 261 -28.10 -0.81 -8.25
N VAL A 262 -26.78 -0.92 -8.13
CA VAL A 262 -26.11 -1.08 -6.84
C VAL A 262 -25.73 0.31 -6.34
N LEU A 263 -26.00 0.57 -5.06
CA LEU A 263 -25.52 1.76 -4.35
C LEU A 263 -24.76 1.29 -3.12
N GLY A 264 -23.46 1.52 -3.07
CA GLY A 264 -22.63 1.28 -1.90
C GLY A 264 -22.21 2.57 -1.24
N VAL A 265 -21.93 2.48 0.05
CA VAL A 265 -21.58 3.63 0.89
C VAL A 265 -20.30 3.35 1.67
N TYR A 266 -19.43 4.34 1.76
CA TYR A 266 -18.35 4.34 2.75
C TYR A 266 -18.75 5.30 3.86
N GLU A 267 -19.12 4.75 5.00
CA GLU A 267 -19.58 5.53 6.14
C GLU A 267 -18.45 6.14 6.96
N SER A 268 -18.72 7.30 7.54
CA SER A 268 -17.81 7.99 8.46
C SER A 268 -17.63 7.27 9.79
N ASN A 269 -18.50 6.31 10.13
CA ASN A 269 -18.46 5.49 11.34
C ASN A 269 -18.27 3.99 11.05
N PRO A 270 -17.08 3.55 10.58
CA PRO A 270 -16.80 2.16 10.27
C PRO A 270 -16.84 1.23 11.47
N ALA A 271 -17.04 -0.05 11.20
CA ALA A 271 -17.05 -1.09 12.21
C ALA A 271 -16.11 -2.25 11.82
N HIS A 272 -15.12 -2.51 12.66
CA HIS A 272 -14.30 -3.73 12.56
C HIS A 272 -15.10 -4.98 12.91
N TRP A 273 -14.67 -6.11 12.36
CA TRP A 273 -15.28 -7.40 12.63
C TRP A 273 -14.22 -8.46 12.84
N HIS A 274 -14.16 -9.07 14.03
CA HIS A 274 -13.09 -9.99 14.43
C HIS A 274 -11.69 -9.49 14.07
N PRO A 275 -11.14 -8.51 14.80
CA PRO A 275 -9.83 -7.93 14.51
C PRO A 275 -8.68 -8.92 14.33
N GLU A 276 -8.78 -10.08 14.97
CA GLU A 276 -7.86 -11.21 14.89
C GLU A 276 -7.98 -12.04 13.60
N GLY A 277 -8.98 -11.76 12.77
CA GLY A 277 -9.37 -12.47 11.57
C GLY A 277 -10.66 -13.29 11.75
N ALA A 278 -11.35 -13.57 10.63
CA ALA A 278 -12.66 -14.23 10.65
C ALA A 278 -12.65 -15.61 11.37
N PRO A 279 -13.78 -16.03 11.98
CA PRO A 279 -13.94 -17.39 12.50
C PRO A 279 -13.75 -18.44 11.40
N TRP A 280 -13.21 -19.61 11.75
CA TRP A 280 -12.92 -20.67 10.77
C TRP A 280 -14.15 -21.37 10.21
N ASP A 281 -15.33 -21.18 10.80
CA ASP A 281 -16.63 -21.72 10.38
C ASP A 281 -17.49 -20.67 9.62
N PHE A 282 -16.98 -19.45 9.47
CA PHE A 282 -17.58 -18.42 8.63
C PHE A 282 -17.25 -18.68 7.14
N GLY A 283 -18.17 -18.37 6.24
CA GLY A 283 -17.97 -18.48 4.78
C GLY A 283 -19.30 -18.42 4.04
N ALA A 284 -19.33 -17.74 2.89
CA ALA A 284 -20.53 -17.54 2.07
C ALA A 284 -21.77 -17.05 2.87
N LYS A 285 -21.57 -16.14 3.82
CA LYS A 285 -22.63 -15.56 4.68
C LYS A 285 -22.57 -14.03 4.65
N LEU A 286 -23.73 -13.40 4.77
CA LEU A 286 -23.88 -11.95 4.99
C LEU A 286 -24.39 -11.68 6.39
N PHE A 287 -24.12 -10.49 6.87
CA PHE A 287 -24.63 -9.99 8.14
C PHE A 287 -26.03 -9.38 7.93
N PRO A 288 -26.87 -9.32 8.98
CA PRO A 288 -28.06 -8.47 8.96
C PRO A 288 -27.68 -7.03 8.64
N PRO A 289 -28.40 -6.30 7.78
CA PRO A 289 -28.06 -4.91 7.48
C PRO A 289 -28.14 -4.04 8.74
N ASP A 290 -27.24 -3.06 8.83
CA ASP A 290 -27.13 -2.11 9.93
C ASP A 290 -27.35 -0.71 9.37
N ILE A 291 -28.62 -0.45 9.04
CA ILE A 291 -29.02 0.73 8.24
C ILE A 291 -28.82 2.01 9.05
N ASP A 292 -29.10 1.98 10.36
CA ASP A 292 -28.96 3.14 11.25
C ASP A 292 -27.52 3.68 11.24
N ARG A 293 -26.52 2.81 11.11
CA ARG A 293 -25.10 3.18 11.09
C ARG A 293 -24.69 3.93 9.81
N ILE A 294 -25.37 3.68 8.70
CA ILE A 294 -25.07 4.23 7.38
C ILE A 294 -26.14 5.21 6.87
N ALA A 295 -27.11 5.55 7.73
CA ALA A 295 -28.30 6.33 7.34
C ALA A 295 -27.95 7.71 6.80
N THR A 296 -26.98 8.40 7.42
CA THR A 296 -26.54 9.74 7.00
C THR A 296 -26.00 9.73 5.57
N GLU A 297 -25.13 8.79 5.25
CA GLU A 297 -24.53 8.65 3.93
C GLU A 297 -25.55 8.16 2.90
N LEU A 298 -26.50 7.32 3.28
CA LEU A 298 -27.63 6.94 2.41
C LEU A 298 -28.53 8.13 2.08
N GLU A 299 -28.83 9.01 3.04
CA GLU A 299 -29.61 10.23 2.78
C GLU A 299 -28.93 11.12 1.74
N ILE A 300 -27.61 11.28 1.83
CA ILE A 300 -26.81 12.02 0.84
C ILE A 300 -26.84 11.30 -0.52
N GLY A 301 -26.64 9.98 -0.53
CA GLY A 301 -26.69 9.17 -1.75
C GLY A 301 -28.05 9.23 -2.46
N PHE A 302 -29.15 9.20 -1.71
CA PHE A 302 -30.50 9.35 -2.27
C PHE A 302 -30.80 10.77 -2.74
N ALA A 303 -30.21 11.80 -2.13
CA ALA A 303 -30.30 13.16 -2.65
C ALA A 303 -29.51 13.33 -3.97
N ARG A 304 -28.37 12.62 -4.11
CA ARG A 304 -27.60 12.56 -5.35
C ARG A 304 -28.29 11.73 -6.43
N PHE A 305 -28.98 10.66 -6.06
CA PHE A 305 -29.69 9.77 -6.99
C PHE A 305 -31.18 9.62 -6.61
N PRO A 306 -32.03 10.63 -6.86
CA PRO A 306 -33.41 10.67 -6.34
C PRO A 306 -34.29 9.49 -6.75
N ALA A 307 -34.06 8.90 -7.93
CA ALA A 307 -34.79 7.73 -8.40
C ALA A 307 -34.66 6.53 -7.45
N LEU A 308 -33.52 6.43 -6.74
CA LEU A 308 -33.26 5.34 -5.80
C LEU A 308 -33.99 5.51 -4.47
N ALA A 309 -34.39 6.74 -4.11
CA ALA A 309 -35.13 7.02 -2.87
C ALA A 309 -36.53 6.38 -2.85
N THR A 310 -37.11 6.15 -4.04
CA THR A 310 -38.43 5.56 -4.22
C THR A 310 -38.39 4.13 -4.76
N ALA A 311 -37.23 3.66 -5.22
CA ALA A 311 -37.06 2.30 -5.72
C ALA A 311 -37.15 1.29 -4.57
N GLY A 312 -37.74 0.11 -4.85
CA GLY A 312 -37.68 -1.01 -3.92
C GLY A 312 -36.24 -1.48 -3.72
N ILE A 313 -35.89 -2.00 -2.53
CA ILE A 313 -34.60 -2.64 -2.30
C ILE A 313 -34.76 -4.15 -2.50
N LYS A 314 -34.15 -4.67 -3.56
CA LYS A 314 -34.16 -6.10 -3.88
C LYS A 314 -33.28 -6.90 -2.91
N ARG A 315 -32.13 -6.35 -2.52
CA ARG A 315 -31.18 -7.03 -1.63
C ARG A 315 -30.27 -6.06 -0.89
N TRP A 316 -30.02 -6.33 0.38
CA TRP A 316 -28.89 -5.76 1.12
C TRP A 316 -27.70 -6.70 1.10
N VAL A 317 -26.51 -6.13 0.93
CA VAL A 317 -25.25 -6.81 1.13
C VAL A 317 -24.48 -6.10 2.22
N HIS A 318 -24.40 -6.77 3.37
CA HIS A 318 -23.58 -6.36 4.50
C HIS A 318 -22.54 -7.46 4.69
N GLY A 319 -21.32 -7.17 4.28
CA GLY A 319 -20.21 -8.12 4.22
C GLY A 319 -18.98 -7.61 4.97
N ALA A 320 -17.93 -8.41 4.97
CA ALA A 320 -16.64 -8.01 5.52
C ALA A 320 -15.53 -8.30 4.52
N PHE A 321 -14.51 -7.44 4.52
CA PHE A 321 -13.27 -7.63 3.77
C PHE A 321 -12.07 -7.24 4.62
N ALA A 322 -10.88 -7.61 4.17
CA ALA A 322 -9.64 -7.38 4.90
C ALA A 322 -8.97 -6.08 4.44
N ILE A 323 -8.51 -5.26 5.40
CA ILE A 323 -7.88 -3.96 5.17
C ILE A 323 -6.57 -3.82 5.94
N THR A 324 -5.67 -2.99 5.43
CA THR A 324 -4.38 -2.59 6.03
C THR A 324 -4.45 -1.14 6.53
N PRO A 325 -3.51 -0.70 7.39
CA PRO A 325 -3.48 0.67 7.91
C PRO A 325 -3.57 1.80 6.87
N ASP A 326 -3.05 1.58 5.66
CA ASP A 326 -3.03 2.53 4.55
C ASP A 326 -3.98 2.15 3.40
N GLY A 327 -4.73 1.06 3.54
CA GLY A 327 -5.66 0.54 2.55
C GLY A 327 -5.04 -0.14 1.33
N ASN A 328 -3.72 -0.08 1.15
CA ASN A 328 -3.03 -0.76 0.07
C ASN A 328 -2.81 -2.25 0.39
N PRO A 329 -2.74 -3.13 -0.62
CA PRO A 329 -2.38 -4.54 -0.44
C PRO A 329 -1.11 -4.76 0.40
N LEU A 330 -1.04 -5.90 1.10
CA LEU A 330 0.15 -6.36 1.80
C LEU A 330 0.78 -7.52 1.02
N VAL A 331 1.87 -7.23 0.30
CA VAL A 331 2.43 -8.07 -0.77
C VAL A 331 3.93 -8.28 -0.56
N GLY A 332 4.43 -9.49 -0.81
CA GLY A 332 5.87 -9.74 -0.94
C GLY A 332 6.47 -10.67 0.12
N PRO A 333 7.81 -10.85 0.08
CA PRO A 333 8.53 -11.80 0.93
C PRO A 333 8.67 -11.28 2.35
N VAL A 334 8.44 -12.17 3.33
CA VAL A 334 8.54 -11.82 4.75
C VAL A 334 9.93 -12.10 5.29
N ARG A 335 10.56 -11.09 5.90
CA ARG A 335 11.91 -11.21 6.47
C ARG A 335 11.96 -12.31 7.53
N GLY A 336 13.04 -13.07 7.53
CA GLY A 336 13.25 -14.18 8.47
C GLY A 336 12.50 -15.47 8.13
N LEU A 337 11.60 -15.46 7.14
CA LEU A 337 10.83 -16.63 6.70
C LEU A 337 11.02 -16.92 5.19
N PRO A 338 12.19 -17.45 4.78
CA PRO A 338 12.46 -17.74 3.37
C PRO A 338 11.38 -18.65 2.75
N GLY A 339 10.86 -18.23 1.60
CA GLY A 339 9.80 -18.93 0.89
C GLY A 339 8.38 -18.64 1.39
N TYR A 340 8.17 -17.84 2.43
CA TYR A 340 6.84 -17.39 2.84
C TYR A 340 6.55 -15.98 2.32
N TRP A 341 5.38 -15.83 1.69
CA TRP A 341 4.95 -14.61 1.01
C TRP A 341 3.59 -14.16 1.52
N ALA A 342 3.39 -12.85 1.63
CA ALA A 342 2.07 -12.27 1.86
C ALA A 342 1.44 -11.82 0.53
N ALA A 343 0.14 -12.03 0.40
CA ALA A 343 -0.73 -11.46 -0.63
C ALA A 343 -2.10 -11.18 0.02
N ALA A 344 -2.10 -10.34 1.06
CA ALA A 344 -3.23 -10.12 1.97
C ALA A 344 -3.69 -8.66 1.96
N GLY A 345 -4.81 -8.35 2.64
CA GLY A 345 -5.29 -6.98 2.78
C GLY A 345 -5.69 -6.30 1.46
N VAL A 346 -6.05 -7.08 0.44
CA VAL A 346 -6.46 -6.57 -0.88
C VAL A 346 -7.92 -6.12 -0.82
N MET A 347 -8.16 -4.87 -0.44
CA MET A 347 -9.51 -4.30 -0.36
C MET A 347 -10.18 -4.23 -1.74
N ALA A 348 -9.53 -3.60 -2.71
CA ALA A 348 -10.03 -3.44 -4.07
C ALA A 348 -9.64 -4.65 -4.95
N GLY A 349 -10.02 -5.86 -4.55
CA GLY A 349 -9.58 -7.12 -5.17
C GLY A 349 -9.84 -7.23 -6.68
N TYR A 350 -10.91 -6.60 -7.19
CA TYR A 350 -11.24 -6.58 -8.61
C TYR A 350 -10.56 -5.43 -9.38
N SER A 351 -9.95 -4.49 -8.67
CA SER A 351 -9.09 -3.48 -9.30
C SER A 351 -7.62 -3.89 -9.23
N GLN A 352 -7.19 -4.64 -8.21
CA GLN A 352 -5.77 -4.87 -7.92
C GLN A 352 -5.34 -6.34 -8.00
N GLY A 353 -6.29 -7.28 -8.07
CA GLY A 353 -6.02 -8.71 -7.88
C GLY A 353 -5.07 -9.33 -8.92
N ALA A 354 -5.15 -8.93 -10.19
CA ALA A 354 -4.23 -9.45 -11.21
C ALA A 354 -2.80 -8.93 -10.98
N ALA A 355 -2.66 -7.64 -10.70
CA ALA A 355 -1.37 -7.03 -10.41
C ALA A 355 -0.68 -7.65 -9.19
N VAL A 356 -1.41 -7.90 -8.11
CA VAL A 356 -0.86 -8.64 -6.95
C VAL A 356 -0.38 -10.03 -7.36
N GLY A 357 -1.15 -10.73 -8.19
CA GLY A 357 -0.77 -12.04 -8.75
C GLY A 357 0.50 -11.98 -9.60
N LEU A 358 0.60 -11.00 -10.49
CA LEU A 358 1.76 -10.74 -11.34
C LEU A 358 3.01 -10.45 -10.49
N ALA A 359 2.91 -9.52 -9.54
CA ALA A 359 4.03 -9.14 -8.68
C ALA A 359 4.55 -10.35 -7.89
N ILE A 360 3.68 -11.12 -7.24
CA ILE A 360 4.11 -12.32 -6.49
C ILE A 360 4.73 -13.37 -7.41
N ALA A 361 4.13 -13.63 -8.58
CA ALA A 361 4.66 -14.60 -9.53
C ALA A 361 6.02 -14.18 -10.10
N ASN A 362 6.20 -12.91 -10.46
CA ASN A 362 7.50 -12.35 -10.87
C ASN A 362 8.52 -12.50 -9.74
N TRP A 363 8.15 -12.13 -8.51
CA TRP A 363 9.09 -12.15 -7.40
C TRP A 363 9.55 -13.56 -7.02
N ILE A 364 8.63 -14.53 -7.04
CA ILE A 364 8.95 -15.95 -6.79
C ILE A 364 9.85 -16.52 -7.89
N VAL A 365 9.54 -16.24 -9.17
CA VAL A 365 10.20 -16.90 -10.30
C VAL A 365 11.49 -16.19 -10.73
N ASP A 366 11.48 -14.87 -10.76
CA ASP A 366 12.53 -14.04 -11.33
C ASP A 366 13.40 -13.34 -10.26
N GLY A 367 13.00 -13.43 -8.98
CA GLY A 367 13.68 -12.78 -7.85
C GLY A 367 13.38 -11.28 -7.72
N ASP A 368 12.45 -10.76 -8.51
CA ASP A 368 12.14 -9.33 -8.63
C ASP A 368 10.66 -9.15 -9.04
N PRO A 369 9.90 -8.22 -8.45
CA PRO A 369 8.46 -8.05 -8.75
C PRO A 369 8.18 -7.51 -10.16
N GLY A 370 9.20 -6.97 -10.85
CA GLY A 370 9.14 -6.49 -12.23
C GLY A 370 8.90 -4.98 -12.35
N ASP A 371 8.34 -4.34 -11.33
CA ASP A 371 8.13 -2.89 -11.21
C ASP A 371 8.28 -2.46 -9.73
N ASP A 372 8.26 -1.16 -9.44
CA ASP A 372 8.22 -0.67 -8.07
C ASP A 372 6.88 -1.04 -7.41
N VAL A 373 6.94 -1.84 -6.35
CA VAL A 373 5.75 -2.27 -5.59
C VAL A 373 5.85 -1.88 -4.13
N TYR A 374 6.72 -0.92 -3.78
CA TYR A 374 6.97 -0.58 -2.37
C TYR A 374 5.71 -0.14 -1.62
N ALA A 375 4.80 0.56 -2.28
CA ALA A 375 3.50 0.95 -1.73
C ALA A 375 2.60 -0.24 -1.32
N MET A 376 2.87 -1.43 -1.87
CA MET A 376 2.20 -2.69 -1.50
C MET A 376 3.11 -3.64 -0.71
N ASP A 377 4.43 -3.38 -0.66
CA ASP A 377 5.39 -4.27 -0.03
C ASP A 377 5.13 -4.43 1.47
N VAL A 378 5.26 -5.64 1.99
CA VAL A 378 5.23 -5.90 3.44
C VAL A 378 6.27 -5.09 4.21
N ALA A 379 7.39 -4.77 3.57
CA ALA A 379 8.49 -4.02 4.16
C ALA A 379 8.21 -2.53 4.36
N ARG A 380 7.06 -2.01 3.90
CA ARG A 380 6.63 -0.64 4.22
C ARG A 380 6.13 -0.50 5.66
N PHE A 381 5.85 -1.61 6.34
CA PHE A 381 5.48 -1.64 7.75
C PHE A 381 6.59 -2.25 8.60
N GLY A 382 6.66 -1.83 9.87
CA GLY A 382 7.41 -2.52 10.91
C GLY A 382 6.49 -3.38 11.79
N ASP A 383 7.08 -4.13 12.71
CA ASP A 383 6.34 -5.00 13.65
C ASP A 383 5.27 -4.24 14.46
N TRP A 384 5.48 -2.94 14.68
CA TRP A 384 4.54 -2.04 15.34
C TRP A 384 3.18 -1.94 14.62
N ALA A 385 3.12 -2.14 13.30
CA ALA A 385 1.88 -1.97 12.54
C ALA A 385 0.84 -3.05 12.88
N ALA A 386 1.29 -4.18 13.43
CA ALA A 386 0.42 -5.28 13.84
C ALA A 386 -0.09 -5.17 15.27
N ASN A 387 0.33 -4.14 16.02
CA ASN A 387 -0.25 -3.80 17.31
C ASN A 387 -1.72 -3.43 17.14
N ASP A 388 -2.60 -3.99 17.98
CA ASP A 388 -4.05 -3.84 17.81
C ASP A 388 -4.52 -2.39 17.93
N ASP A 389 -3.96 -1.59 18.85
CA ASP A 389 -4.37 -0.19 19.02
C ASP A 389 -4.01 0.63 17.77
N TYR A 390 -2.80 0.46 17.25
CA TYR A 390 -2.38 1.12 16.02
C TYR A 390 -3.20 0.65 14.81
N LEU A 391 -3.32 -0.67 14.63
CA LEU A 391 -4.01 -1.28 13.50
C LEU A 391 -5.47 -0.85 13.45
N LEU A 392 -6.19 -0.93 14.57
CA LEU A 392 -7.60 -0.54 14.65
C LEU A 392 -7.79 0.97 14.45
N ALA A 393 -6.98 1.81 15.09
CA ALA A 393 -7.11 3.25 14.94
C ALA A 393 -6.87 3.72 13.50
N THR A 394 -5.82 3.20 12.85
CA THR A 394 -5.45 3.61 11.48
C THR A 394 -6.38 3.04 10.42
N THR A 395 -6.81 1.78 10.55
CA THR A 395 -7.79 1.21 9.62
C THR A 395 -9.18 1.83 9.78
N TYR A 396 -9.58 2.20 11.00
CA TYR A 396 -10.78 3.01 11.24
C TYR A 396 -10.69 4.33 10.48
N GLN A 397 -9.60 5.08 10.70
CA GLN A 397 -9.40 6.36 10.06
C GLN A 397 -9.33 6.25 8.53
N PHE A 398 -8.62 5.26 8.00
CA PHE A 398 -8.54 5.05 6.56
C PHE A 398 -9.93 4.83 5.96
N TYR A 399 -10.73 3.92 6.52
CA TYR A 399 -12.06 3.64 5.98
C TYR A 399 -12.97 4.86 6.12
N ALA A 400 -13.01 5.48 7.30
CA ALA A 400 -13.82 6.68 7.57
C ALA A 400 -13.43 7.87 6.69
N ARG A 401 -12.26 7.83 6.06
CA ARG A 401 -11.77 8.87 5.15
C ARG A 401 -11.66 8.39 3.70
N ARG A 402 -12.13 7.19 3.38
CA ARG A 402 -11.95 6.59 2.04
C ARG A 402 -12.45 7.52 0.94
N PHE A 403 -13.54 8.24 1.20
CA PHE A 403 -14.17 9.17 0.26
C PHE A 403 -13.98 10.65 0.63
N LEU A 404 -12.94 10.98 1.41
CA LEU A 404 -12.50 12.36 1.61
C LEU A 404 -11.31 12.70 0.71
N THR A 405 -11.25 13.96 0.27
CA THR A 405 -10.03 14.51 -0.34
C THR A 405 -8.91 14.46 0.68
N THR A 406 -7.82 13.78 0.34
CA THR A 406 -6.57 13.87 1.10
C THR A 406 -5.69 14.91 0.43
N TYR A 407 -5.21 15.87 1.22
CA TYR A 407 -4.39 16.95 0.70
C TYR A 407 -2.90 16.63 0.81
N PRO A 408 -2.06 17.15 -0.11
CA PRO A 408 -0.61 17.11 0.08
C PRO A 408 -0.22 17.64 1.46
N HIS A 409 0.72 16.96 2.11
CA HIS A 409 1.23 17.29 3.44
C HIS A 409 0.22 17.20 4.60
N GLU A 410 -1.02 16.77 4.36
CA GLU A 410 -1.98 16.52 5.44
C GLU A 410 -1.43 15.47 6.41
N GLN A 411 -1.51 15.77 7.71
CA GLN A 411 -1.03 14.89 8.77
C GLN A 411 -2.21 14.24 9.47
N LEU A 412 -2.30 12.91 9.34
CA LEU A 412 -3.38 12.16 9.95
C LEU A 412 -3.03 11.77 11.41
N PRO A 413 -3.96 11.96 12.37
CA PRO A 413 -3.65 11.78 13.80
C PRO A 413 -3.75 10.35 14.33
N ALA A 414 -4.37 9.39 13.62
CA ALA A 414 -4.64 8.08 14.20
C ALA A 414 -3.34 7.31 14.46
N GLY A 415 -3.26 6.66 15.62
CA GLY A 415 -2.08 5.91 16.05
C GLY A 415 -0.87 6.78 16.42
N ARG A 416 -1.00 8.11 16.49
CA ARG A 416 0.12 9.03 16.78
C ARG A 416 0.02 9.73 18.14
N PRO A 417 1.16 10.05 18.78
CA PRO A 417 2.51 9.68 18.38
C PRO A 417 2.80 8.20 18.67
N LEU A 418 3.46 7.50 17.74
CA LEU A 418 3.82 6.09 17.92
C LEU A 418 5.25 5.95 18.45
N HIS A 419 6.22 6.54 17.76
CA HIS A 419 7.63 6.55 18.15
C HIS A 419 8.18 7.99 18.11
N THR A 420 8.94 8.36 19.13
CA THR A 420 9.50 9.72 19.28
C THR A 420 10.96 9.66 19.64
N THR A 421 11.74 10.63 19.16
CA THR A 421 13.14 10.79 19.56
C THR A 421 13.26 11.51 20.91
N PRO A 422 14.43 11.45 21.58
CA PRO A 422 14.66 12.17 22.83
C PRO A 422 14.43 13.69 22.72
N ALA A 423 14.61 14.27 21.53
CA ALA A 423 14.41 15.70 21.29
C ALA A 423 12.94 16.10 21.04
N TYR A 424 12.02 15.14 20.90
CA TYR A 424 10.62 15.40 20.53
C TYR A 424 9.95 16.45 21.42
N ALA A 425 10.11 16.35 22.75
CA ALA A 425 9.48 17.29 23.68
C ALA A 425 10.00 18.72 23.51
N ASP A 426 11.30 18.89 23.33
CA ASP A 426 11.93 20.20 23.13
C ASP A 426 11.56 20.80 21.78
N LEU A 427 11.54 19.98 20.72
CA LEU A 427 11.14 20.40 19.38
C LEU A 427 9.65 20.81 19.34
N LYS A 428 8.78 20.05 20.01
CA LYS A 428 7.37 20.39 20.18
C LYS A 428 7.19 21.71 20.93
N ALA A 429 7.94 21.93 22.02
CA ALA A 429 7.93 23.18 22.75
C ALA A 429 8.46 24.37 21.91
N ALA A 430 9.35 24.11 20.96
CA ALA A 430 9.85 25.09 20.00
C ALA A 430 8.89 25.36 18.83
N GLY A 431 7.74 24.68 18.76
CA GLY A 431 6.73 24.90 17.72
C GLY A 431 6.85 23.99 16.51
N ALA A 432 7.56 22.86 16.61
CA ALA A 432 7.61 21.86 15.55
C ALA A 432 6.21 21.33 15.21
N GLN A 433 5.87 21.40 13.93
CA GLN A 433 4.72 20.73 13.33
C GLN A 433 5.18 19.34 12.87
N PHE A 434 4.62 18.29 13.46
CA PHE A 434 5.09 16.93 13.24
C PHE A 434 4.29 16.18 12.18
N GLY A 435 5.02 15.48 11.31
CA GLY A 435 4.50 14.36 10.53
C GLY A 435 5.01 13.03 11.07
N ALA A 436 4.61 11.94 10.43
CA ALA A 436 5.10 10.61 10.74
C ALA A 436 5.77 9.96 9.53
N THR A 437 6.88 9.27 9.76
CA THR A 437 7.56 8.45 8.75
C THR A 437 7.89 7.10 9.36
N TRP A 438 7.21 6.04 8.89
CA TRP A 438 7.37 4.68 9.42
C TRP A 438 7.25 4.61 10.95
N GLY A 439 6.24 5.28 11.50
CA GLY A 439 5.97 5.34 12.94
C GLY A 439 6.74 6.40 13.72
N LEU A 440 7.86 6.92 13.18
CA LEU A 440 8.64 7.97 13.84
C LEU A 440 8.02 9.36 13.62
N GLU A 441 7.86 10.12 14.69
CA GLU A 441 7.50 11.53 14.66
C GLU A 441 8.66 12.40 14.12
N VAL A 442 8.41 13.11 13.03
CA VAL A 442 9.41 13.91 12.31
C VAL A 442 8.94 15.36 12.18
N PRO A 443 9.70 16.36 12.68
CA PRO A 443 9.41 17.76 12.42
C PRO A 443 9.38 18.06 10.92
N GLN A 444 8.30 18.67 10.43
CA GLN A 444 8.15 19.09 9.04
C GLN A 444 8.57 20.56 8.87
N PHE A 445 8.20 21.41 9.82
CA PHE A 445 8.52 22.83 9.90
C PHE A 445 8.20 23.37 11.31
N PHE A 446 8.52 24.62 11.59
CA PHE A 446 8.30 25.30 12.87
C PHE A 446 7.37 26.50 12.73
N ALA A 447 6.38 26.56 13.61
CA ALA A 447 5.38 27.62 13.65
C ALA A 447 5.04 28.01 15.10
N PRO A 448 4.36 29.16 15.34
CA PRO A 448 3.80 29.49 16.64
C PRO A 448 2.98 28.33 17.22
N LEU A 449 2.94 28.20 18.55
CA LEU A 449 2.30 27.06 19.21
C LEU A 449 0.78 26.98 18.98
N ASP A 450 0.15 28.10 18.64
CA ASP A 450 -1.26 28.23 18.29
C ASP A 450 -1.52 28.12 16.77
N PHE A 451 -0.51 27.75 15.98
CA PHE A 451 -0.64 27.55 14.55
C PHE A 451 -1.46 26.29 14.23
N GLU A 452 -2.51 26.46 13.43
CA GLU A 452 -3.27 25.37 12.84
C GLU A 452 -2.94 25.28 11.34
N HIS A 453 -2.43 24.13 10.90
CA HIS A 453 -2.15 23.89 9.49
C HIS A 453 -3.46 23.70 8.72
N VAL A 454 -3.61 24.42 7.61
CA VAL A 454 -4.76 24.30 6.71
C VAL A 454 -4.25 23.80 5.35
N PRO A 455 -4.32 22.48 5.09
CA PRO A 455 -3.84 21.89 3.85
C PRO A 455 -4.53 22.47 2.61
N SER A 456 -3.82 22.44 1.47
CA SER A 456 -4.36 22.90 0.18
C SER A 456 -3.68 22.16 -0.97
N LEU A 457 -4.36 22.08 -2.12
CA LEU A 457 -3.73 21.69 -3.39
C LEU A 457 -2.77 22.77 -3.94
N GLN A 458 -2.73 23.94 -3.32
CA GLN A 458 -1.83 25.05 -3.64
C GLN A 458 -0.87 25.30 -2.47
N ARG A 459 -0.10 26.40 -2.54
CA ARG A 459 0.67 26.87 -1.37
C ARG A 459 -0.30 27.17 -0.22
N ASP A 460 -0.06 26.55 0.91
CA ASP A 460 -0.86 26.68 2.13
C ASP A 460 -0.29 27.72 3.10
N ASN A 461 -0.87 27.78 4.31
CA ASN A 461 -0.45 28.69 5.36
C ASN A 461 0.91 28.33 6.01
N ALA A 462 1.51 27.17 5.72
CA ALA A 462 2.84 26.78 6.19
C ALA A 462 3.97 27.40 5.33
N PHE A 463 3.68 27.80 4.09
CA PHE A 463 4.68 28.27 3.13
C PHE A 463 5.61 29.37 3.66
N ALA A 464 5.06 30.37 4.36
CA ALA A 464 5.84 31.48 4.91
C ALA A 464 6.76 31.04 6.08
N HIS A 465 6.40 29.97 6.79
CA HIS A 465 7.21 29.41 7.87
C HIS A 465 8.43 28.68 7.30
N ILE A 466 8.18 27.80 6.34
CA ILE A 466 9.22 27.06 5.62
C ILE A 466 10.17 28.02 4.91
N ALA A 467 9.65 29.07 4.25
CA ALA A 467 10.48 30.08 3.59
C ALA A 467 11.46 30.79 4.55
N ARG A 468 11.06 31.03 5.80
CA ARG A 468 11.95 31.60 6.82
C ARG A 468 13.03 30.62 7.24
N GLU A 469 12.70 29.34 7.41
CA GLU A 469 13.69 28.30 7.74
C GLU A 469 14.74 28.16 6.64
N VAL A 470 14.30 28.11 5.37
CA VAL A 470 15.20 28.08 4.22
C VAL A 470 16.11 29.30 4.20
N ALA A 471 15.56 30.51 4.41
CA ALA A 471 16.35 31.74 4.46
C ALA A 471 17.37 31.74 5.62
N ALA A 472 16.99 31.21 6.80
CA ALA A 472 17.87 31.10 7.95
C ALA A 472 19.05 30.16 7.68
N VAL A 473 18.80 28.97 7.10
CA VAL A 473 19.87 28.03 6.73
C VAL A 473 20.83 28.66 5.70
N ARG A 474 20.31 29.38 4.71
CA ARG A 474 21.13 30.02 3.66
C ARG A 474 21.98 31.19 4.14
N SER A 475 21.51 31.93 5.15
CA SER A 475 22.15 33.18 5.59
C SER A 475 22.86 33.09 6.94
N ASP A 476 22.59 32.06 7.74
CA ASP A 476 23.12 31.91 9.09
C ASP A 476 23.44 30.43 9.39
N VAL A 477 22.60 29.76 10.18
CA VAL A 477 22.73 28.34 10.50
C VAL A 477 21.36 27.79 10.88
N GLY A 478 21.07 26.57 10.45
CA GLY A 478 19.92 25.80 10.90
C GLY A 478 20.30 24.36 11.20
N ALA A 479 19.44 23.66 11.93
CA ALA A 479 19.64 22.26 12.25
C ALA A 479 18.33 21.49 12.09
N TYR A 480 18.43 20.25 11.63
CA TYR A 480 17.32 19.31 11.64
C TYR A 480 17.77 17.98 12.20
N GLU A 481 16.83 17.22 12.75
CA GLU A 481 17.13 15.95 13.37
C GLU A 481 17.40 14.88 12.31
N THR A 482 18.46 14.09 12.50
CA THR A 482 18.83 13.01 11.60
C THR A 482 18.03 11.73 11.84
N GLY A 483 17.16 11.66 12.86
CA GLY A 483 16.34 10.48 13.18
C GLY A 483 15.59 9.89 11.98
N VAL A 484 15.30 10.72 10.97
CA VAL A 484 14.71 10.37 9.67
C VAL A 484 15.55 9.42 8.79
N TYR A 485 16.78 9.11 9.18
CA TYR A 485 17.66 8.18 8.46
C TYR A 485 17.83 6.87 9.21
N SER A 486 17.85 5.77 8.46
CA SER A 486 18.27 4.47 8.97
C SER A 486 19.79 4.42 9.10
N ARG A 487 20.29 3.67 10.08
CA ARG A 487 21.73 3.51 10.35
C ARG A 487 22.07 2.04 10.60
N TYR A 488 23.03 1.54 9.84
CA TYR A 488 23.50 0.16 9.93
C TYR A 488 25.00 0.11 10.14
N GLN A 489 25.45 -0.72 11.08
CA GLN A 489 26.87 -0.94 11.32
C GLN A 489 27.23 -2.22 10.61
N VAL A 490 28.15 -2.11 9.65
CA VAL A 490 28.67 -3.26 8.92
C VAL A 490 30.09 -3.49 9.39
N SER A 491 30.36 -4.69 9.90
CA SER A 491 31.65 -5.03 10.50
C SER A 491 32.13 -6.43 10.15
N GLY A 492 33.45 -6.64 10.29
CA GLY A 492 34.11 -7.92 10.07
C GLY A 492 35.10 -7.89 8.90
N PRO A 493 36.01 -8.87 8.82
CA PRO A 493 37.12 -8.88 7.86
C PRO A 493 36.66 -8.83 6.38
N GLY A 494 35.46 -9.31 6.09
CA GLY A 494 34.86 -9.27 4.74
C GLY A 494 34.08 -8.00 4.41
N ALA A 495 33.89 -7.07 5.36
CA ALA A 495 32.93 -5.96 5.24
C ALA A 495 33.21 -5.06 4.03
N ALA A 496 34.47 -4.71 3.80
CA ALA A 496 34.86 -3.85 2.69
C ALA A 496 34.55 -4.50 1.32
N ALA A 497 34.90 -5.78 1.16
CA ALA A 497 34.66 -6.52 -0.08
C ALA A 497 33.16 -6.78 -0.31
N TRP A 498 32.41 -7.04 0.77
CA TRP A 498 30.97 -7.19 0.70
C TRP A 498 30.27 -5.91 0.25
N LEU A 499 30.62 -4.76 0.85
CA LEU A 499 30.08 -3.46 0.45
C LEU A 499 30.47 -3.10 -1.00
N ASP A 500 31.70 -3.39 -1.42
CA ASP A 500 32.19 -3.13 -2.79
C ASP A 500 31.46 -3.97 -3.85
N ASN A 501 30.89 -5.12 -3.45
CA ASN A 501 30.04 -5.94 -4.31
C ASN A 501 28.56 -5.53 -4.27
N LEU A 502 28.06 -5.12 -3.10
CA LEU A 502 26.67 -4.73 -2.91
C LEU A 502 26.35 -3.36 -3.52
N LEU A 503 27.33 -2.45 -3.49
CA LEU A 503 27.17 -1.06 -3.85
C LEU A 503 27.95 -0.72 -5.12
N ALA A 504 27.46 0.22 -5.92
CA ALA A 504 28.09 0.56 -7.18
C ALA A 504 29.19 1.64 -7.07
N GLY A 505 29.22 2.38 -5.96
CA GLY A 505 30.23 3.40 -5.69
C GLY A 505 31.52 2.83 -5.08
N ARG A 506 32.65 3.51 -5.30
CA ARG A 506 33.92 3.13 -4.68
C ARG A 506 33.84 3.27 -3.15
N ILE A 507 34.24 2.22 -2.43
CA ILE A 507 34.27 2.24 -0.97
C ILE A 507 35.24 3.32 -0.44
N PRO A 508 34.80 4.17 0.52
CA PRO A 508 35.63 5.24 1.04
C PRO A 508 36.86 4.74 1.81
N ALA A 509 37.89 5.57 1.87
CA ALA A 509 39.03 5.34 2.77
C ALA A 509 38.63 5.52 4.24
N VAL A 510 39.43 4.99 5.18
CA VAL A 510 39.19 5.16 6.62
C VAL A 510 39.15 6.65 6.98
N GLY A 511 38.16 7.05 7.78
CA GLY A 511 37.88 8.44 8.15
C GLY A 511 37.20 9.27 7.06
N ARG A 512 36.68 8.62 6.01
CA ARG A 512 35.97 9.26 4.91
C ARG A 512 34.58 8.66 4.77
N MET A 513 33.72 9.44 4.13
CA MET A 513 32.40 8.99 3.68
C MET A 513 32.23 9.13 2.17
N GLY A 514 31.21 8.48 1.63
CA GLY A 514 30.80 8.59 0.24
C GLY A 514 29.32 8.25 0.07
N LEU A 515 28.70 8.87 -0.92
CA LEU A 515 27.36 8.51 -1.38
C LEU A 515 27.50 7.45 -2.47
N THR A 516 26.75 6.37 -2.35
CA THR A 516 26.90 5.22 -3.22
C THR A 516 25.57 4.53 -3.45
N PRO A 517 25.11 4.43 -4.70
CA PRO A 517 23.88 3.74 -5.00
C PRO A 517 24.04 2.23 -4.81
N MET A 518 22.96 1.61 -4.37
CA MET A 518 22.77 0.16 -4.33
C MET A 518 21.93 -0.23 -5.55
N LEU A 519 22.35 -1.27 -6.27
CA LEU A 519 21.73 -1.65 -7.54
C LEU A 519 21.21 -3.09 -7.49
N HIS A 520 20.14 -3.34 -8.22
CA HIS A 520 19.71 -4.68 -8.57
C HIS A 520 20.65 -5.24 -9.65
N PRO A 521 20.85 -6.57 -9.77
CA PRO A 521 21.63 -7.17 -10.86
C PRO A 521 21.20 -6.77 -12.29
N LYS A 522 19.96 -6.32 -12.47
CA LYS A 522 19.44 -5.77 -13.74
C LYS A 522 19.84 -4.31 -14.00
N GLY A 523 20.51 -3.65 -13.06
CA GLY A 523 20.96 -2.25 -13.16
C GLY A 523 19.97 -1.20 -12.68
N THR A 524 18.84 -1.60 -12.08
CA THR A 524 17.87 -0.67 -11.47
C THR A 524 18.32 -0.19 -10.09
N LEU A 525 17.90 1.02 -9.72
CA LEU A 525 18.26 1.63 -8.43
C LEU A 525 17.45 0.98 -7.30
N MET A 526 18.16 0.52 -6.27
CA MET A 526 17.60 -0.17 -5.11
C MET A 526 17.78 0.62 -3.80
N GLY A 527 18.44 1.77 -3.89
CA GLY A 527 18.66 2.66 -2.77
C GLY A 527 19.85 3.57 -3.05
N ASP A 528 19.88 4.71 -2.38
CA ASP A 528 21.04 5.60 -2.36
C ASP A 528 21.53 5.72 -0.91
N LEU A 529 22.75 5.26 -0.67
CA LEU A 529 23.26 5.04 0.68
C LEU A 529 24.51 5.85 0.92
N SER A 530 24.59 6.47 2.10
CA SER A 530 25.81 7.11 2.57
C SER A 530 26.64 6.12 3.37
N VAL A 531 27.85 5.82 2.92
CA VAL A 531 28.79 4.90 3.57
C VAL A 531 29.90 5.69 4.22
N THR A 532 30.15 5.44 5.50
CA THR A 532 31.26 6.00 6.26
C THR A 532 32.17 4.87 6.72
N ARG A 533 33.47 4.94 6.42
CA ARG A 533 34.44 3.93 6.86
C ARG A 533 35.14 4.40 8.13
N LEU A 534 34.81 3.78 9.27
CA LEU A 534 35.31 4.16 10.60
C LEU A 534 36.62 3.45 10.97
N ALA A 535 36.82 2.22 10.48
CA ALA A 535 38.05 1.44 10.62
C ALA A 535 38.26 0.57 9.37
N GLU A 536 39.32 -0.23 9.34
CA GLU A 536 39.58 -1.13 8.20
C GLU A 536 38.41 -2.07 7.92
N ASP A 537 37.75 -2.55 8.97
CA ASP A 537 36.70 -3.57 8.99
C ASP A 537 35.40 -3.08 9.65
N ARG A 538 35.19 -1.75 9.77
CA ARG A 538 33.99 -1.16 10.39
C ARG A 538 33.46 0.02 9.61
N PHE A 539 32.19 -0.06 9.24
CA PHE A 539 31.48 0.90 8.40
C PHE A 539 30.15 1.27 9.03
N TRP A 540 29.72 2.50 8.79
CA TRP A 540 28.33 2.91 8.94
C TRP A 540 27.71 3.10 7.58
N VAL A 541 26.53 2.55 7.39
CA VAL A 541 25.71 2.68 6.18
C VAL A 541 24.42 3.39 6.57
N ILE A 542 24.14 4.51 5.93
CA ILE A 542 23.00 5.38 6.23
C ILE A 542 22.06 5.39 5.02
N GLY A 543 20.77 5.20 5.27
CA GLY A 543 19.71 5.23 4.26
C GLY A 543 18.44 5.88 4.82
N SER A 544 17.29 5.68 4.19
CA SER A 544 16.01 6.22 4.67
C SER A 544 15.41 5.41 5.82
N TYR A 545 14.91 6.06 6.88
CA TYR A 545 14.35 5.38 8.06
C TYR A 545 13.15 4.48 7.72
N TYR A 546 12.32 4.87 6.74
CA TYR A 546 11.17 4.07 6.34
C TYR A 546 11.53 2.81 5.55
N LEU A 547 12.73 2.74 4.95
CA LEU A 547 13.20 1.57 4.20
C LEU A 547 13.84 0.52 5.10
N GLN A 548 13.74 0.62 6.43
CA GLN A 548 14.51 -0.23 7.34
C GLN A 548 14.27 -1.73 7.19
N GLU A 549 13.01 -2.13 7.06
CA GLU A 549 12.65 -3.52 6.87
C GLU A 549 13.11 -4.02 5.50
N TRP A 550 12.98 -3.16 4.49
CA TRP A 550 13.36 -3.45 3.10
C TRP A 550 14.89 -3.63 2.98
N HIS A 551 15.67 -2.70 3.52
CA HIS A 551 17.14 -2.78 3.56
C HIS A 551 17.60 -4.03 4.30
N GLN A 552 17.01 -4.34 5.47
CA GLN A 552 17.43 -5.51 6.25
C GLN A 552 17.12 -6.82 5.53
N ARG A 553 15.99 -6.90 4.80
CA ARG A 553 15.69 -8.05 3.93
C ARG A 553 16.74 -8.17 2.81
N TRP A 554 17.02 -7.09 2.11
CA TRP A 554 18.01 -7.07 1.03
C TRP A 554 19.42 -7.44 1.52
N PHE A 555 19.86 -6.87 2.64
CA PHE A 555 21.16 -7.18 3.23
C PHE A 555 21.27 -8.64 3.66
N ALA A 556 20.22 -9.21 4.26
CA ALA A 556 20.21 -10.60 4.69
C ALA A 556 20.34 -11.58 3.51
N GLU A 557 19.73 -11.26 2.36
CA GLU A 557 19.82 -12.07 1.14
C GLU A 557 21.23 -12.09 0.52
N HIS A 558 21.99 -11.01 0.71
CA HIS A 558 23.32 -10.85 0.14
C HIS A 558 24.46 -11.05 1.14
N LEU A 559 24.15 -11.30 2.42
CA LEU A 559 25.15 -11.39 3.49
C LEU A 559 26.09 -12.56 3.27
N ILE A 560 27.39 -12.34 3.51
CA ILE A 560 28.42 -13.37 3.42
C ILE A 560 28.97 -13.73 4.80
N ASP A 561 29.56 -14.91 4.93
CA ASP A 561 30.21 -15.37 6.15
C ASP A 561 31.30 -14.38 6.62
N GLY A 562 31.34 -14.11 7.93
CA GLY A 562 32.33 -13.22 8.52
C GLY A 562 32.01 -11.72 8.39
N VAL A 563 30.84 -11.35 7.88
CA VAL A 563 30.30 -9.99 7.91
C VAL A 563 29.08 -9.95 8.83
N THR A 564 29.02 -8.95 9.70
CA THR A 564 27.88 -8.70 10.59
C THR A 564 27.26 -7.35 10.28
N ILE A 565 25.94 -7.29 10.38
CA ILE A 565 25.15 -6.06 10.19
C ILE A 565 24.26 -5.87 11.40
N GLU A 566 24.32 -4.68 11.99
CA GLU A 566 23.49 -4.29 13.12
C GLU A 566 22.69 -3.04 12.73
N ASN A 567 21.37 -3.08 12.90
CA ASN A 567 20.54 -1.89 12.77
C ASN A 567 20.51 -1.16 14.11
N PHE A 568 20.99 0.08 14.12
CA PHE A 568 21.06 0.90 15.33
C PHE A 568 20.42 2.28 15.11
N SER A 569 19.47 2.35 14.17
CA SER A 569 18.78 3.58 13.76
C SER A 569 18.19 4.35 14.95
N ASP A 570 17.58 3.66 15.91
CA ASP A 570 16.96 4.29 17.08
C ASP A 570 17.95 4.56 18.23
N ALA A 571 19.15 3.96 18.19
CA ALA A 571 20.14 4.07 19.25
C ALA A 571 21.10 5.25 19.05
N TRP A 572 21.35 5.63 17.80
CA TRP A 572 22.23 6.74 17.44
C TRP A 572 21.45 7.81 16.71
N LEU A 573 21.18 8.91 17.40
CA LEU A 573 20.46 10.05 16.89
C LEU A 573 21.36 11.28 16.96
N GLY A 574 20.98 12.34 16.26
CA GLY A 574 21.78 13.56 16.21
C GLY A 574 21.19 14.58 15.26
N PHE A 575 21.94 15.64 15.01
CA PHE A 575 21.50 16.77 14.18
C PHE A 575 22.41 16.95 12.97
N ALA A 576 21.80 17.23 11.83
CA ALA A 576 22.50 17.79 10.68
C ALA A 576 22.44 19.32 10.84
N VAL A 577 23.62 19.95 10.87
CA VAL A 577 23.77 21.40 11.06
C VAL A 577 24.32 22.00 9.77
N SER A 578 23.56 22.86 9.13
CA SER A 578 23.85 23.42 7.79
C SER A 578 23.78 24.95 7.81
N GLY A 579 24.53 25.59 6.91
CA GLY A 579 24.60 27.04 6.75
C GLY A 579 26.02 27.59 6.93
N PRO A 580 26.26 28.85 6.52
CA PRO A 580 27.59 29.47 6.56
C PRO A 580 28.24 29.48 7.94
N ARG A 581 27.44 29.46 9.02
CA ARG A 581 27.93 29.47 10.42
C ARG A 581 27.90 28.11 11.11
N SER A 582 27.54 27.03 10.40
CA SER A 582 27.56 25.65 10.91
C SER A 582 28.89 25.26 11.55
N ARG A 583 30.02 25.69 10.96
CA ARG A 583 31.37 25.41 11.49
C ARG A 583 31.57 25.93 12.91
N GLU A 584 31.06 27.14 13.21
CA GLU A 584 31.17 27.76 14.54
C GLU A 584 30.41 26.93 15.58
N VAL A 585 29.19 26.50 15.24
CA VAL A 585 28.34 25.69 16.12
C VAL A 585 28.98 24.33 16.40
N VAL A 586 29.41 23.62 15.37
CA VAL A 586 30.02 22.29 15.51
C VAL A 586 31.35 22.38 16.29
N ALA A 587 32.19 23.39 16.03
CA ALA A 587 33.42 23.59 16.78
C ALA A 587 33.14 23.84 18.28
N ALA A 588 32.12 24.64 18.60
CA ALA A 588 31.73 24.93 19.98
C ALA A 588 31.21 23.67 20.73
N LEU A 589 30.45 22.80 20.04
CA LEU A 589 29.91 21.56 20.63
C LEU A 589 30.97 20.48 20.82
N THR A 590 31.97 20.43 19.94
CA THR A 590 32.94 19.32 19.86
C THR A 590 34.30 19.65 20.49
N GLY A 591 34.61 20.94 20.64
CA GLY A 591 35.96 21.41 20.99
C GLY A 591 37.01 21.12 19.92
N GLN A 592 36.62 20.64 18.74
CA GLN A 592 37.51 20.24 17.66
C GLN A 592 37.73 21.40 16.67
N ASP A 593 38.93 21.48 16.10
CA ASP A 593 39.20 22.39 14.99
C ASP A 593 38.58 21.86 13.69
N MET A 594 37.55 22.56 13.21
CA MET A 594 36.83 22.24 11.98
C MET A 594 37.43 22.90 10.72
N SER A 595 38.50 23.71 10.83
CA SER A 595 39.12 24.38 9.69
C SER A 595 39.80 23.43 8.71
N THR A 596 40.30 22.31 9.22
CA THR A 596 40.98 21.25 8.44
C THR A 596 40.07 20.07 8.10
N PHE A 597 38.84 20.06 8.58
CA PHE A 597 37.87 18.99 8.35
C PHE A 597 37.25 19.13 6.96
N ARG A 598 37.71 18.34 5.99
CA ARG A 598 37.37 18.47 4.56
C ARG A 598 35.99 17.90 4.27
N PHE A 599 35.42 18.28 3.14
CA PHE A 599 34.17 17.68 2.66
C PHE A 599 34.30 16.16 2.58
N MET A 600 33.29 15.45 3.09
CA MET A 600 33.26 14.00 3.27
C MET A 600 34.34 13.42 4.22
N ASP A 601 34.96 14.22 5.09
CA ASP A 601 35.67 13.67 6.25
C ASP A 601 34.63 13.23 7.29
N ALA A 602 34.95 12.15 8.00
CA ALA A 602 34.16 11.61 9.10
C ALA A 602 35.10 11.16 10.24
N ARG A 603 34.73 11.45 11.48
CA ARG A 603 35.54 11.11 12.66
C ARG A 603 34.64 10.83 13.86
N LEU A 604 34.95 9.75 14.56
CA LEU A 604 34.42 9.49 15.90
C LEU A 604 35.22 10.31 16.92
N VAL A 605 34.55 11.17 17.67
CA VAL A 605 35.13 11.98 18.75
C VAL A 605 34.32 11.67 20.00
N ASP A 606 34.98 11.04 20.98
CA ASP A 606 34.31 10.41 22.12
C ASP A 606 33.21 9.46 21.63
N ASP A 607 31.96 9.68 22.05
CA ASP A 607 30.78 8.92 21.63
C ASP A 607 29.94 9.65 20.56
N MET A 608 30.55 10.54 19.76
CA MET A 608 29.87 11.27 18.68
C MET A 608 30.56 11.09 17.34
N LEU A 609 29.81 10.66 16.32
CA LEU A 609 30.29 10.69 14.94
C LEU A 609 30.03 12.08 14.35
N ILE A 610 31.10 12.76 13.94
CA ILE A 610 31.04 14.00 13.17
C ILE A 610 31.35 13.66 11.72
N ALA A 611 30.49 14.08 10.79
CA ALA A 611 30.71 13.90 9.35
C ALA A 611 30.38 15.19 8.61
N ARG A 612 31.21 15.57 7.62
CA ARG A 612 31.00 16.81 6.85
C ARG A 612 30.30 16.54 5.54
N MET A 613 28.97 16.60 5.59
CA MET A 613 28.08 16.66 4.43
C MET A 613 26.80 17.43 4.78
N SER A 614 26.05 17.85 3.76
CA SER A 614 24.87 18.68 3.92
C SER A 614 23.93 18.43 2.73
N LEU A 615 22.74 17.89 2.98
CA LEU A 615 21.71 17.74 1.94
C LEU A 615 21.11 19.10 1.54
N ALA A 616 21.25 20.12 2.39
CA ALA A 616 20.86 21.49 2.07
C ALA A 616 21.78 22.14 1.03
N GLY A 617 22.97 21.58 0.78
CA GLY A 617 23.99 22.12 -0.14
C GLY A 617 24.86 23.23 0.45
N GLU A 618 24.66 23.59 1.73
CA GLU A 618 25.46 24.58 2.47
C GLU A 618 26.74 24.01 3.09
#